data_AF-A0A945LXX9-F1
#
_entry.id   AF-A0A945LXX9-F1
#
_cell.length_a   1.000
_cell.length_b   1.000
_cell.length_c   1.000
_cell.angle_alpha   90.00
_cell.angle_beta   90.00
_cell.angle_gamma   90.00
#
_symmetry.space_group_name_H-M   'P 1'
#
loop_
_entity.id
_entity.type
_entity.pdbx_description
1 polymer ?
#
loop_
_entity_poly.entity_id
_entity_poly.type
_entity_poly.pdbx_seq_one_letter_code
_entity_poly.pdbx_strand_id
1 'polypeptide(L)'
;MSDLNRQEAASIAGGHATARVHHDVLRSALIGPLRFLVPVAGYFILYPILLEHAGLAVLGLWSVLSTLITYVGMADIGFSQLITREAGQDRDKAALEKVRREYLTARRVYLFIAIVLLGGLAALGTRPFQGLAEYYSAKALWVSVGILIIAATCQITARLDAAVLSARNDNHGVQMVLVITPAFPFAASVIGALTGFPIEGLSTGALLAALA
;
A
#
# COMPACT_ATOMS: atom_id res chain seq x y z
N MET A 1 -45.02 22.76 25.71
CA MET A 1 -44.66 21.32 25.82
C MET A 1 -43.80 20.80 24.66
N SER A 2 -43.57 21.57 23.58
CA SER A 2 -42.75 21.13 22.43
C SER A 2 -41.23 21.30 22.61
N ASP A 3 -40.78 22.24 23.44
CA ASP A 3 -39.35 22.59 23.50
C ASP A 3 -38.54 21.71 24.44
N LEU A 4 -39.15 21.20 25.52
CA LEU A 4 -38.55 20.22 26.43
C LEU A 4 -38.24 18.89 25.70
N ASN A 5 -39.17 18.38 24.88
CA ASN A 5 -38.94 17.17 24.08
C ASN A 5 -37.84 17.36 23.02
N ARG A 6 -37.65 18.58 22.50
CA ARG A 6 -36.54 18.88 21.55
C ARG A 6 -35.18 18.90 22.25
N GLN A 7 -35.10 19.46 23.45
CA GLN A 7 -33.85 19.46 24.24
C GLN A 7 -33.45 18.06 24.68
N GLU A 8 -34.42 17.23 25.11
CA GLU A 8 -34.16 15.86 25.54
C GLU A 8 -33.70 14.98 24.37
N ALA A 9 -34.33 15.12 23.19
CA ALA A 9 -33.90 14.43 21.98
C ALA A 9 -32.48 14.85 21.51
N ALA A 10 -32.13 16.14 21.63
CA ALA A 10 -30.79 16.63 21.28
C ALA A 10 -29.71 16.13 22.26
N SER A 11 -30.04 16.03 23.56
CA SER A 11 -29.16 15.47 24.60
C SER A 11 -28.86 13.98 24.34
N ILE A 12 -29.90 13.18 24.07
CA ILE A 12 -29.75 11.75 23.76
C ILE A 12 -28.96 11.55 22.46
N ALA A 13 -29.23 12.35 21.42
CA ALA A 13 -28.48 12.32 20.16
C ALA A 13 -26.99 12.68 20.36
N GLY A 14 -26.71 13.68 21.21
CA GLY A 14 -25.35 14.07 21.58
C GLY A 14 -24.59 12.97 22.32
N GLY A 15 -25.22 12.30 23.27
CA GLY A 15 -24.62 11.17 24.02
C GLY A 15 -24.28 9.96 23.13
N HIS A 16 -25.14 9.64 22.16
CA HIS A 16 -24.85 8.58 21.19
C HIS A 16 -23.78 8.97 20.15
N ALA A 17 -23.58 10.26 19.90
CA ALA A 17 -22.50 10.75 19.04
C ALA A 17 -21.14 10.64 19.74
N THR A 18 -21.04 11.05 21.00
CA THR A 18 -19.78 11.00 21.77
C THR A 18 -19.33 9.57 22.04
N ALA A 19 -20.24 8.65 22.37
CA ALA A 19 -19.92 7.24 22.57
C ALA A 19 -19.33 6.57 21.30
N ARG A 20 -19.86 6.90 20.12
CA ARG A 20 -19.35 6.38 18.83
C ARG A 20 -17.96 6.90 18.52
N VAL A 21 -17.72 8.21 18.70
CA VAL A 21 -16.40 8.80 18.52
C VAL A 21 -15.36 8.15 19.45
N HIS A 22 -15.71 7.91 20.71
CA HIS A 22 -14.77 7.30 21.66
C HIS A 22 -14.36 5.88 21.28
N HIS A 23 -15.33 5.08 20.81
CA HIS A 23 -15.06 3.71 20.36
C HIS A 23 -14.21 3.67 19.08
N ASP A 24 -14.41 4.59 18.13
CA ASP A 24 -13.61 4.66 16.90
C ASP A 24 -12.18 5.15 17.17
N VAL A 25 -12.01 6.06 18.14
CA VAL A 25 -10.70 6.51 18.62
C VAL A 25 -9.95 5.36 19.28
N LEU A 26 -10.59 4.58 20.16
CA LEU A 26 -9.97 3.42 20.82
C LEU A 26 -9.53 2.35 19.80
N ARG A 27 -10.37 2.04 18.82
CA ARG A 27 -10.00 1.09 17.74
C ARG A 27 -8.82 1.61 16.91
N SER A 28 -8.84 2.87 16.53
CA SER A 28 -7.74 3.49 15.78
C SER A 28 -6.43 3.49 16.59
N ALA A 29 -6.51 3.72 17.90
CA ALA A 29 -5.38 3.69 18.82
C ALA A 29 -4.75 2.29 18.95
N LEU A 30 -5.55 1.22 18.88
CA LEU A 30 -5.06 -0.16 18.88
C LEU A 30 -4.49 -0.60 17.52
N ILE A 31 -5.10 -0.14 16.41
CA ILE A 31 -4.66 -0.49 15.05
C ILE A 31 -3.32 0.16 14.70
N GLY A 32 -3.08 1.39 15.17
CA GLY A 32 -1.84 2.13 14.91
C GLY A 32 -0.56 1.33 15.22
N PRO A 33 -0.36 0.86 16.46
CA PRO A 33 0.78 0.03 16.83
C PRO A 33 0.87 -1.28 16.04
N LEU A 34 -0.26 -1.92 15.74
CA LEU A 34 -0.27 -3.19 15.01
C LEU A 34 0.33 -3.07 13.61
N ARG A 35 0.09 -1.94 12.92
CA ARG A 35 0.70 -1.64 11.61
C ARG A 35 2.22 -1.56 11.64
N PHE A 36 2.79 -1.22 12.79
CA PHE A 36 4.24 -1.18 12.98
C PHE A 36 4.78 -2.54 13.43
N LEU A 37 4.10 -3.19 14.36
CA LEU A 37 4.51 -4.48 14.92
C LEU A 37 4.51 -5.60 13.88
N VAL A 38 3.51 -5.65 12.98
CA VAL A 38 3.41 -6.72 11.97
C VAL A 38 4.64 -6.73 11.04
N PRO A 39 5.04 -5.62 10.40
CA PRO A 39 6.27 -5.58 9.61
C PRO A 39 7.53 -5.88 10.42
N VAL A 40 7.65 -5.34 11.64
CA VAL A 40 8.84 -5.56 12.48
C VAL A 40 9.01 -7.05 12.83
N ALA A 41 7.92 -7.70 13.26
CA ALA A 41 7.92 -9.13 13.52
C ALA A 41 8.22 -9.94 12.24
N GLY A 42 7.64 -9.52 11.11
CA GLY A 42 7.91 -10.10 9.80
C GLY A 42 9.40 -10.05 9.44
N TYR A 43 10.05 -8.90 9.63
CA TYR A 43 11.49 -8.76 9.41
C TYR A 43 12.33 -9.62 10.35
N PHE A 44 11.97 -9.68 11.64
CA PHE A 44 12.68 -10.49 12.62
C PHE A 44 12.67 -11.99 12.27
N ILE A 45 11.58 -12.48 11.67
CA ILE A 45 11.46 -13.87 11.21
C ILE A 45 12.13 -14.06 9.84
N LEU A 46 11.92 -13.14 8.90
CA LEU A 46 12.36 -13.28 7.52
C LEU A 46 13.88 -13.19 7.37
N TYR A 47 14.55 -12.28 8.09
CA TYR A 47 15.99 -12.06 7.99
C TYR A 47 16.84 -13.32 8.26
N PRO A 48 16.66 -14.06 9.37
CA PRO A 48 17.43 -15.28 9.61
C PRO A 48 17.16 -16.34 8.54
N ILE A 49 15.90 -16.50 8.09
CA ILE A 49 15.53 -17.46 7.04
C ILE A 49 16.24 -17.12 5.73
N LEU A 50 16.22 -15.85 5.29
CA LEU A 50 16.90 -15.40 4.09
C LEU A 50 18.42 -15.60 4.19
N LEU A 51 19.00 -15.29 5.34
CA LEU A 51 20.44 -15.44 5.53
C LEU A 51 20.87 -16.91 5.46
N GLU A 52 20.10 -17.81 6.08
CA GLU A 52 20.37 -19.25 6.09
C GLU A 52 20.15 -19.90 4.72
N HIS A 53 19.07 -19.56 4.01
CA HIS A 53 18.66 -20.25 2.79
C HIS A 53 19.18 -19.60 1.50
N ALA A 54 19.36 -18.28 1.48
CA ALA A 54 19.71 -17.52 0.28
C ALA A 54 21.09 -16.84 0.36
N GLY A 55 21.64 -16.70 1.57
CA GLY A 55 22.94 -16.08 1.80
C GLY A 55 22.93 -14.55 1.77
N LEU A 56 24.06 -13.96 2.15
CA LEU A 56 24.20 -12.51 2.36
C LEU A 56 23.99 -11.68 1.08
N ALA A 57 24.46 -12.17 -0.07
CA ALA A 57 24.35 -11.46 -1.34
C ALA A 57 22.88 -11.32 -1.78
N VAL A 58 22.10 -12.40 -1.68
CA VAL A 58 20.68 -12.39 -2.05
C VAL A 58 19.87 -11.56 -1.05
N LEU A 59 20.21 -11.61 0.24
CA LEU A 59 19.63 -10.70 1.24
C LEU A 59 19.87 -9.23 0.86
N GLY A 60 21.09 -8.87 0.42
CA GLY A 60 21.41 -7.52 -0.05
C GLY A 60 20.55 -7.09 -1.24
N LEU A 61 20.38 -7.96 -2.24
CA LEU A 61 19.49 -7.70 -3.38
C LEU A 61 18.03 -7.53 -2.95
N TRP A 62 17.56 -8.41 -2.07
CA TRP A 62 16.21 -8.35 -1.51
C TRP A 62 15.97 -7.01 -0.80
N SER A 63 16.92 -6.55 0.04
CA SER A 63 16.81 -5.27 0.76
C SER A 63 16.79 -4.06 -0.19
N VAL A 64 17.60 -4.09 -1.26
CA VAL A 64 17.60 -3.02 -2.27
C VAL A 64 16.24 -2.94 -2.97
N LEU A 65 15.68 -4.08 -3.39
CA LEU A 65 14.37 -4.14 -4.03
C LEU A 65 13.26 -3.70 -3.07
N SER A 66 13.26 -4.15 -1.81
CA SER A 66 12.31 -3.73 -0.78
C SER A 66 12.36 -2.21 -0.53
N THR A 67 13.56 -1.62 -0.56
CA THR A 67 13.76 -0.18 -0.43
C THR A 67 13.19 0.57 -1.64
N LEU A 68 13.44 0.06 -2.86
CA LEU A 68 12.86 0.63 -4.08
C LEU A 68 11.33 0.61 -4.05
N ILE A 69 10.70 -0.49 -3.62
CA ILE A 69 9.24 -0.58 -3.46
C ILE A 69 8.76 0.49 -2.47
N THR A 70 9.46 0.64 -1.35
CA THR A 70 9.13 1.64 -0.33
C THR A 70 9.17 3.06 -0.92
N TYR A 71 10.21 3.40 -1.67
CA TYR A 71 10.34 4.72 -2.31
C TYR A 71 9.30 4.96 -3.40
N VAL A 72 9.01 3.98 -4.25
CA VAL A 72 7.94 4.11 -5.25
C VAL A 72 6.60 4.26 -4.54
N GLY A 73 6.37 3.52 -3.45
CA GLY A 73 5.22 3.71 -2.59
C GLY A 73 5.13 5.13 -2.04
N MET A 74 6.25 5.80 -1.73
CA MET A 74 6.26 7.20 -1.28
C MET A 74 6.13 8.23 -2.41
N ALA A 75 6.29 7.83 -3.67
CA ALA A 75 6.31 8.73 -4.83
C ALA A 75 4.92 9.28 -5.24
N ASP A 76 3.95 9.28 -4.33
CA ASP A 76 2.67 9.96 -4.55
C ASP A 76 2.93 11.47 -4.66
N ILE A 77 2.58 12.06 -5.80
CA ILE A 77 2.83 13.47 -6.15
C ILE A 77 1.83 14.40 -5.41
N GLY A 78 1.21 13.92 -4.32
CA GLY A 78 0.21 14.65 -3.55
C GLY A 78 -1.22 14.53 -4.10
N PHE A 79 -1.46 13.67 -5.09
CA PHE A 79 -2.82 13.47 -5.63
C PHE A 79 -3.77 12.93 -4.57
N SER A 80 -3.32 12.01 -3.72
CA SER A 80 -4.18 11.47 -2.65
C SER A 80 -4.59 12.55 -1.65
N GLN A 81 -3.67 13.44 -1.25
CA GLN A 81 -3.97 14.54 -0.33
C GLN A 81 -4.93 15.56 -0.94
N LEU A 82 -4.73 15.90 -2.22
CA LEU A 82 -5.63 16.79 -2.96
C LEU A 82 -7.04 16.20 -3.03
N ILE A 83 -7.16 14.93 -3.43
CA ILE A 83 -8.46 14.24 -3.54
C ILE A 83 -9.16 14.16 -2.18
N THR A 84 -8.46 13.78 -1.12
CA THR A 84 -9.06 13.72 0.23
C THR A 84 -9.59 15.08 0.67
N ARG A 85 -8.85 16.16 0.41
CA ARG A 85 -9.25 17.53 0.75
C ARG A 85 -10.48 17.97 -0.03
N GLU A 86 -10.45 17.88 -1.36
CA GLU A 86 -11.53 18.35 -2.23
C GLU A 86 -12.81 17.52 -2.04
N ALA A 87 -12.68 16.20 -1.87
CA ALA A 87 -13.82 15.30 -1.62
C ALA A 87 -14.44 15.48 -0.23
N GLY A 88 -13.69 16.04 0.73
CA GLY A 88 -14.16 16.31 2.09
C GLY A 88 -14.92 17.62 2.25
N GLN A 89 -14.69 18.61 1.38
CA GLN A 89 -15.22 19.97 1.52
C GLN A 89 -16.62 20.15 0.93
N ASP A 90 -16.88 19.61 -0.27
CA ASP A 90 -18.14 19.86 -0.98
C ASP A 90 -18.89 18.56 -1.33
N ARG A 91 -20.15 18.49 -0.90
CA ARG A 91 -21.07 17.38 -1.23
C ARG A 91 -21.92 17.63 -2.46
N ASP A 92 -21.70 18.74 -3.15
CA ASP A 92 -22.43 19.04 -4.38
C ASP A 92 -22.04 18.08 -5.52
N LYS A 93 -23.01 17.77 -6.39
CA LYS A 93 -22.81 16.87 -7.53
C LYS A 93 -21.72 17.38 -8.47
N ALA A 94 -21.63 18.70 -8.66
CA ALA A 94 -20.60 19.30 -9.51
C ALA A 94 -19.19 19.10 -8.94
N ALA A 95 -19.05 19.20 -7.61
CA ALA A 95 -17.78 18.95 -6.91
C ALA A 95 -17.37 17.47 -6.99
N LEU A 96 -18.31 16.54 -6.79
CA LEU A 96 -18.05 15.10 -6.92
C LEU A 96 -17.59 14.72 -8.34
N GLU A 97 -18.17 15.33 -9.37
CA GLU A 97 -17.75 15.09 -10.75
C GLU A 97 -16.35 15.67 -11.04
N LYS A 98 -16.01 16.83 -10.44
CA LYS A 98 -14.65 17.38 -10.49
C LYS A 98 -13.64 16.42 -9.86
N VAL A 99 -13.90 15.94 -8.63
CA VAL A 99 -13.05 14.97 -7.92
C VAL A 99 -12.88 13.70 -8.76
N ARG A 100 -13.95 13.20 -9.38
CA ARG A 100 -13.89 12.02 -10.26
C ARG A 100 -12.97 12.24 -11.46
N ARG A 101 -13.03 13.41 -12.11
CA ARG A 101 -12.14 13.74 -13.24
C ARG A 101 -10.68 13.82 -12.80
N GLU A 102 -10.40 14.43 -11.66
CA GLU A 102 -9.05 14.53 -11.09
C GLU A 102 -8.51 13.14 -10.73
N TYR A 103 -9.31 12.30 -10.08
CA TYR A 103 -8.98 10.90 -9.80
C TYR A 103 -8.61 10.12 -11.06
N LEU A 104 -9.44 10.20 -12.12
CA LEU A 104 -9.17 9.50 -13.38
C LEU A 104 -7.90 10.02 -14.06
N THR A 105 -7.62 11.33 -13.94
CA THR A 105 -6.41 11.94 -14.48
C THR A 105 -5.17 11.45 -13.73
N ALA A 106 -5.20 11.46 -12.39
CA ALA A 106 -4.11 10.93 -11.56
C ALA A 106 -3.83 9.45 -11.89
N ARG A 107 -4.88 8.62 -12.01
CA ARG A 107 -4.75 7.22 -12.40
C ARG A 107 -4.09 7.05 -13.77
N ARG A 108 -4.45 7.87 -14.77
CA ARG A 108 -3.80 7.84 -16.09
C ARG A 108 -2.33 8.23 -16.04
N VAL A 109 -1.97 9.22 -15.22
CA VAL A 109 -0.57 9.63 -15.01
C VAL A 109 0.24 8.46 -14.42
N TYR A 110 -0.29 7.79 -13.40
CA TYR A 110 0.39 6.63 -12.81
C TYR A 110 0.53 5.46 -13.78
N LEU A 111 -0.50 5.16 -14.58
CA LEU A 111 -0.40 4.15 -15.64
C LEU A 111 0.62 4.54 -16.71
N PHE A 112 0.69 5.81 -17.09
CA PHE A 112 1.68 6.29 -18.05
C PHE A 112 3.11 6.11 -17.52
N ILE A 113 3.36 6.49 -16.26
CA ILE A 113 4.65 6.25 -15.60
C ILE A 113 4.99 4.75 -15.60
N ALA A 114 4.04 3.89 -15.27
CA ALA A 114 4.24 2.44 -15.28
C ALA A 114 4.62 1.91 -16.68
N ILE A 115 3.94 2.38 -17.73
CA ILE A 115 4.24 2.02 -19.12
C ILE A 115 5.66 2.48 -19.50
N VAL A 116 6.07 3.69 -19.11
CA VAL A 116 7.42 4.19 -19.37
C VAL A 116 8.46 3.34 -18.65
N LEU A 117 8.24 3.01 -17.37
CA LEU A 117 9.15 2.17 -16.59
C LEU A 117 9.26 0.75 -17.15
N LEU A 118 8.14 0.11 -17.49
CA LEU A 118 8.11 -1.22 -18.10
C LEU A 118 8.73 -1.20 -19.50
N GLY A 119 8.45 -0.18 -20.31
CA GLY A 119 9.08 0.01 -21.63
C GLY A 119 10.58 0.17 -21.53
N GLY A 120 11.06 0.97 -20.57
CA GLY A 120 12.49 1.10 -20.26
C GLY A 120 13.11 -0.21 -19.82
N LEU A 121 12.47 -0.95 -18.90
CA LEU A 121 12.92 -2.27 -18.45
C LEU A 121 12.97 -3.28 -19.60
N ALA A 122 11.98 -3.28 -20.50
CA ALA A 122 11.95 -4.14 -21.67
C ALA A 122 13.06 -3.78 -22.68
N ALA A 123 13.28 -2.48 -22.93
CA ALA A 123 14.33 -2.01 -23.84
C ALA A 123 15.75 -2.34 -23.33
N LEU A 124 15.97 -2.29 -22.02
CA LEU A 124 17.25 -2.65 -21.40
C LEU A 124 17.46 -4.18 -21.34
N GLY A 125 16.37 -4.97 -21.33
CA GLY A 125 16.41 -6.41 -21.16
C GLY A 125 17.12 -6.82 -19.86
N THR A 126 17.87 -7.92 -19.88
CA THR A 126 18.60 -8.42 -18.70
C THR A 126 19.95 -7.74 -18.48
N ARG A 127 20.37 -6.81 -19.35
CA ARG A 127 21.70 -6.18 -19.32
C ARG A 127 22.05 -5.54 -17.97
N PRO A 128 21.15 -4.78 -17.30
CA PRO A 128 21.46 -4.17 -16.01
C PRO A 128 21.78 -5.19 -14.91
N PHE A 129 21.33 -6.43 -15.07
CA PHE A 129 21.47 -7.49 -14.07
C PHE A 129 22.59 -8.48 -14.38
N GLN A 130 23.33 -8.32 -15.48
CA GLN A 130 24.40 -9.24 -15.86
C GLN A 130 25.53 -9.29 -14.83
N GLY A 131 25.87 -8.15 -14.21
CA GLY A 131 26.86 -8.09 -13.13
C GLY A 131 26.40 -8.76 -11.82
N LEU A 132 25.11 -9.09 -11.71
CA LEU A 132 24.53 -9.78 -10.55
C LEU A 132 24.29 -11.27 -10.83
N ALA A 133 24.61 -11.74 -12.05
CA ALA A 133 24.35 -13.11 -12.48
C ALA A 133 25.09 -14.17 -11.67
N GLU A 134 26.21 -13.78 -11.02
CA GLU A 134 26.96 -14.64 -10.11
C GLU A 134 26.17 -14.97 -8.83
N TYR A 135 25.32 -14.04 -8.37
CA TYR A 135 24.56 -14.16 -7.13
C TYR A 135 23.11 -14.57 -7.35
N TYR A 136 22.52 -14.20 -8.48
CA TYR A 136 21.11 -14.49 -8.79
C TYR A 136 20.84 -14.52 -10.29
N SER A 137 19.82 -15.26 -10.70
CA SER A 137 19.43 -15.32 -12.12
C SER A 137 19.01 -13.93 -12.63
N ALA A 138 19.72 -13.40 -13.63
CA ALA A 138 19.41 -12.11 -14.25
C ALA A 138 18.01 -12.08 -14.88
N LYS A 139 17.51 -13.22 -15.37
CA LYS A 139 16.13 -13.35 -15.90
C LYS A 139 15.10 -13.23 -14.78
N ALA A 140 15.35 -13.90 -13.64
CA ALA A 140 14.48 -13.83 -12.48
C ALA A 140 14.39 -12.39 -11.94
N LEU A 141 15.54 -11.71 -11.77
CA LEU A 141 15.58 -10.30 -11.37
C LEU A 141 14.78 -9.41 -12.32
N TRP A 142 14.95 -9.59 -13.63
CA TRP A 142 14.21 -8.82 -14.63
C TRP A 142 12.70 -9.01 -14.51
N VAL A 143 12.23 -10.25 -14.38
CA VAL A 143 10.80 -10.56 -14.17
C VAL A 143 10.30 -9.96 -12.86
N SER A 144 11.02 -10.16 -11.75
CA SER A 144 10.65 -9.64 -10.44
C SER A 144 10.56 -8.12 -10.43
N VAL A 145 11.51 -7.40 -11.05
CA VAL A 145 11.44 -5.93 -11.16
C VAL A 145 10.21 -5.51 -11.98
N GLY A 146 9.89 -6.21 -13.06
CA GLY A 146 8.66 -5.97 -13.83
C GLY A 146 7.39 -6.13 -12.98
N ILE A 147 7.31 -7.21 -12.21
CA ILE A 147 6.21 -7.47 -11.28
C ILE A 147 6.14 -6.36 -10.21
N LEU A 148 7.28 -5.91 -9.68
CA LEU A 148 7.33 -4.84 -8.69
C LEU A 148 6.84 -3.50 -9.23
N ILE A 149 7.12 -3.16 -10.49
CA ILE A 149 6.59 -1.95 -11.13
C ILE A 149 5.05 -2.03 -11.21
N ILE A 150 4.52 -3.19 -11.58
CA ILE A 150 3.07 -3.44 -11.64
C ILE A 150 2.46 -3.33 -10.24
N ALA A 151 3.04 -4.02 -9.26
CA ALA A 151 2.60 -3.98 -7.86
C ALA A 151 2.58 -2.56 -7.30
N ALA A 152 3.65 -1.79 -7.52
CA ALA A 152 3.74 -0.42 -7.06
C ALA A 152 2.69 0.49 -7.72
N THR A 153 2.41 0.28 -9.01
CA THR A 153 1.35 1.01 -9.73
C THR A 153 -0.02 0.70 -9.13
N CYS A 154 -0.33 -0.58 -8.90
CA CYS A 154 -1.56 -1.02 -8.24
C CYS A 154 -1.67 -0.41 -6.83
N GLN A 155 -0.60 -0.42 -6.05
CA GLN A 155 -0.57 0.13 -4.70
C GLN A 155 -0.85 1.64 -4.69
N ILE A 156 -0.23 2.40 -5.60
CA ILE A 156 -0.49 3.84 -5.71
C ILE A 156 -1.95 4.09 -6.13
N THR A 157 -2.51 3.31 -7.04
CA THR A 157 -3.93 3.45 -7.41
C THR A 157 -4.87 3.12 -6.24
N ALA A 158 -4.57 2.07 -5.46
CA ALA A 158 -5.33 1.72 -4.26
C ALA A 158 -5.27 2.83 -3.20
N ARG A 159 -4.17 3.59 -3.12
CA ARG A 159 -4.09 4.78 -2.25
C ARG A 159 -5.00 5.91 -2.69
N LEU A 160 -5.20 6.10 -4.00
CA LEU A 160 -6.21 7.05 -4.50
C LEU A 160 -7.62 6.61 -4.09
N ASP A 161 -7.92 5.32 -4.15
CA ASP A 161 -9.21 4.78 -3.71
C ASP A 161 -9.41 4.97 -2.19
N ALA A 162 -8.36 4.67 -1.41
CA ALA A 162 -8.35 4.91 0.03
C ALA A 162 -8.52 6.40 0.36
N ALA A 163 -7.95 7.32 -0.43
CA ALA A 163 -8.12 8.76 -0.26
C ALA A 163 -9.57 9.21 -0.43
N VAL A 164 -10.29 8.63 -1.41
CA VAL A 164 -11.72 8.88 -1.64
C VAL A 164 -12.57 8.31 -0.51
N LEU A 165 -12.27 7.10 -0.02
CA LEU A 165 -12.95 6.50 1.13
C LEU A 165 -12.71 7.28 2.42
N SER A 166 -11.47 7.73 2.64
CA SER A 166 -11.09 8.51 3.81
C SER A 166 -11.81 9.86 3.85
N ALA A 167 -12.03 10.50 2.69
CA ALA A 167 -12.82 11.72 2.59
C ALA A 167 -14.29 11.54 3.04
N ARG A 168 -14.81 10.31 3.01
CA ARG A 168 -16.17 9.96 3.47
C ARG A 168 -16.22 9.54 4.94
N ASN A 169 -15.12 9.67 5.68
CA ASN A 169 -14.92 9.16 7.04
C ASN A 169 -15.05 7.63 7.17
N ASP A 170 -14.93 6.87 6.08
CA ASP A 170 -14.89 5.41 6.11
C ASP A 170 -13.45 4.90 6.25
N ASN A 171 -12.84 5.27 7.37
CA ASN A 171 -11.42 4.95 7.62
C ASN A 171 -11.23 3.52 8.13
N HIS A 172 -12.27 2.86 8.66
CA HIS A 172 -12.09 1.57 9.32
C HIS A 172 -11.65 0.46 8.36
N GLY A 173 -12.31 0.36 7.20
CA GLY A 173 -11.96 -0.63 6.17
C GLY A 173 -10.54 -0.41 5.64
N VAL A 174 -10.20 0.84 5.30
CA VAL A 174 -8.85 1.24 4.90
C VAL A 174 -7.84 0.88 5.99
N GLN A 175 -8.22 1.04 7.26
CA GLN A 175 -7.32 0.76 8.35
C GLN A 175 -6.98 -0.71 8.51
N MET A 176 -7.98 -1.59 8.36
CA MET A 176 -7.80 -3.04 8.40
C MET A 176 -6.95 -3.55 7.25
N VAL A 177 -7.21 -3.09 6.03
CA VAL A 177 -6.42 -3.47 4.84
C VAL A 177 -4.94 -3.16 5.09
N LEU A 178 -4.62 -1.94 5.55
CA LEU A 178 -3.24 -1.52 5.83
C LEU A 178 -2.52 -2.35 6.91
N VAL A 179 -3.24 -3.06 7.78
CA VAL A 179 -2.63 -3.99 8.76
C VAL A 179 -2.29 -5.33 8.11
N ILE A 180 -3.17 -5.82 7.24
CA ILE A 180 -3.06 -7.15 6.62
C ILE A 180 -2.11 -7.12 5.42
N THR A 181 -2.15 -6.06 4.62
CA THR A 181 -1.39 -5.93 3.38
C THR A 181 0.11 -6.24 3.54
N PRO A 182 0.83 -5.75 4.57
CA PRO A 182 2.25 -6.08 4.74
C PRO A 182 2.52 -7.58 4.92
N ALA A 183 1.56 -8.35 5.44
CA ALA A 183 1.74 -9.79 5.67
C ALA A 183 1.96 -10.57 4.37
N PHE A 184 1.40 -10.12 3.24
CA PHE A 184 1.56 -10.81 1.95
C PHE A 184 3.02 -10.82 1.46
N PRO A 185 3.74 -9.69 1.35
CA PRO A 185 5.18 -9.67 1.04
C PRO A 185 6.01 -10.53 1.97
N PHE A 186 5.74 -10.52 3.29
CA PHE A 186 6.51 -11.32 4.23
C PHE A 186 6.25 -12.81 4.06
N ALA A 187 4.98 -13.24 4.03
CA ALA A 187 4.62 -14.64 3.86
C ALA A 187 5.17 -15.19 2.53
N ALA A 188 4.99 -14.46 1.44
CA ALA A 188 5.52 -14.86 0.13
C ALA A 188 7.06 -14.82 0.08
N SER A 189 7.72 -13.89 0.75
CA SER A 189 9.19 -13.87 0.85
C SER A 189 9.73 -15.04 1.68
N VAL A 190 9.04 -15.44 2.76
CA VAL A 190 9.40 -16.64 3.53
C VAL A 190 9.25 -17.88 2.66
N ILE A 191 8.10 -18.04 1.98
CA ILE A 191 7.87 -19.18 1.07
C ILE A 191 8.90 -19.18 -0.07
N GLY A 192 9.19 -18.01 -0.64
CA GLY A 192 10.22 -17.84 -1.66
C GLY A 192 11.60 -18.25 -1.15
N ALA A 193 12.00 -17.79 0.03
CA ALA A 193 13.28 -18.16 0.63
C ALA A 193 13.40 -19.67 0.86
N LEU A 194 12.35 -20.31 1.40
CA LEU A 194 12.31 -21.76 1.64
C LEU A 194 12.31 -22.58 0.34
N THR A 195 11.89 -21.99 -0.78
CA THR A 195 11.86 -22.65 -2.10
C THR A 195 13.04 -22.27 -3.01
N GLY A 196 13.95 -21.41 -2.54
CA GLY A 196 15.12 -20.94 -3.29
C GLY A 196 14.85 -19.76 -4.24
N PHE A 197 13.66 -19.16 -4.17
CA PHE A 197 13.23 -18.01 -5.00
C PHE A 197 12.77 -16.80 -4.14
N PRO A 198 13.63 -16.27 -3.25
CA PRO A 198 13.25 -15.19 -2.33
C PRO A 198 12.84 -13.89 -3.02
N ILE A 199 13.43 -13.57 -4.18
CA ILE A 199 13.15 -12.32 -4.90
C ILE A 199 11.79 -12.40 -5.63
N GLU A 200 11.47 -13.55 -6.20
CA GLU A 200 10.17 -13.86 -6.77
C GLU A 200 9.10 -13.83 -5.68
N GLY A 201 9.39 -14.42 -4.51
CA GLY A 201 8.54 -14.36 -3.32
C GLY A 201 8.22 -12.92 -2.90
N LEU A 202 9.22 -12.05 -2.83
CA LEU A 202 9.02 -10.62 -2.56
C LEU A 202 8.10 -9.97 -3.60
N SER A 203 8.42 -10.15 -4.88
CA SER A 203 7.70 -9.48 -5.97
C SER A 203 6.25 -9.93 -6.10
N THR A 204 6.00 -11.24 -5.97
CA THR A 204 4.65 -11.81 -5.99
C THR A 204 3.86 -11.42 -4.74
N GLY A 205 4.49 -11.43 -3.56
CA GLY A 205 3.87 -10.95 -2.32
C GLY A 205 3.50 -9.46 -2.38
N ALA A 206 4.36 -8.62 -2.95
CA ALA A 206 4.06 -7.21 -3.19
C ALA A 206 2.88 -7.02 -4.14
N LEU A 207 2.78 -7.82 -5.20
CA LEU A 207 1.63 -7.78 -6.11
C LEU A 207 0.34 -8.22 -5.42
N LEU A 208 0.37 -9.31 -4.64
CA LEU A 208 -0.79 -9.77 -3.86
C LEU A 208 -1.24 -8.70 -2.85
N ALA A 209 -0.29 -8.08 -2.15
CA ALA A 209 -0.57 -6.95 -1.28
C ALA A 209 -1.26 -5.79 -1.99
N ALA A 210 -0.84 -5.48 -3.22
CA ALA A 210 -1.39 -4.38 -3.99
C ALA A 210 -2.80 -4.67 -4.56
N LEU A 211 -3.23 -5.93 -4.57
CA LEU A 211 -4.53 -6.38 -5.06
C LEU A 211 -5.55 -6.67 -3.94
N ALA A 212 -5.11 -6.68 -2.68
CA ALA A 212 -5.93 -6.93 -1.49
C ALA A 212 -6.62 -5.65 -0.98
#